data_AF-A0A3D6CJR9-F1
#
_entry.id   AF-A0A3D6CJR9-F1
#
_cell.length_a   1.000
_cell.length_b   1.000
_cell.length_c   1.000
_cell.angle_alpha   90.00
_cell.angle_beta   90.00
_cell.angle_gamma   90.00
#
_symmetry.space_group_name_H-M   'P 1'
#
loop_
_entity.id
_entity.type
_entity.pdbx_description
1 polymer ?
#
loop_
_entity_poly.entity_id
_entity_poly.type
_entity_poly.pdbx_seq_one_letter_code
_entity_poly.pdbx_strand_id
1 'polypeptide(L)' 'MFGIFKKKSAEDKLQEKYKKTMEAAYKLQSINRTDSDSKYKEADDILKEIEALQAKS' A
#
# COMPACT_ATOMS: atom_id res chain seq x y z
N MET A 1 -2.51 -25.87 -13.38
CA MET A 1 -1.14 -25.33 -13.56
C MET A 1 -0.91 -24.27 -12.50
N PHE A 2 -0.37 -24.65 -11.33
CA PHE A 2 0.03 -23.73 -10.26
C PHE A 2 1.56 -23.75 -10.15
N GLY A 3 2.20 -23.20 -11.17
CA GLY A 3 3.62 -22.85 -11.12
C GLY A 3 3.70 -21.33 -11.10
N ILE A 4 4.77 -20.79 -10.51
CA ILE A 4 5.09 -19.37 -10.38
C ILE A 4 4.69 -18.77 -9.01
N PHE A 5 5.29 -19.30 -7.94
CA PHE A 5 5.71 -18.44 -6.83
C PHE A 5 6.84 -17.53 -7.34
N LYS A 6 6.48 -16.47 -8.08
CA LYS A 6 7.41 -15.35 -8.29
C LYS A 6 7.71 -14.78 -6.91
N LYS A 7 9.00 -14.65 -6.56
CA LYS A 7 9.39 -13.84 -5.40
C LYS A 7 8.79 -12.47 -5.63
N LYS A 8 7.89 -12.04 -4.72
CA LYS A 8 7.34 -10.69 -4.74
C LYS A 8 8.49 -9.70 -4.87
N SER A 9 8.45 -8.89 -5.93
CA SER A 9 9.40 -7.81 -6.12
C SER A 9 9.30 -6.82 -4.95
N ALA A 10 10.29 -5.95 -4.79
CA ALA A 10 10.21 -4.90 -3.77
C ALA A 10 8.95 -4.04 -3.96
N GLU A 11 8.58 -3.77 -5.21
CA GLU A 11 7.33 -3.10 -5.58
C GLU A 11 6.08 -3.88 -5.19
N ASP A 12 6.02 -5.20 -5.46
CA ASP A 12 4.85 -6.01 -5.12
C ASP A 12 4.57 -5.98 -3.61
N LYS A 13 5.62 -5.97 -2.79
CA LYS A 13 5.50 -5.88 -1.32
C LYS A 13 4.96 -4.52 -0.89
N LEU A 14 5.44 -3.44 -1.51
CA LEU A 14 4.95 -2.09 -1.21
C LEU A 14 3.51 -1.89 -1.70
N GLN A 15 3.16 -2.39 -2.88
CA GLN A 15 1.78 -2.37 -3.39
C GLN A 15 0.83 -3.13 -2.47
N GLU A 16 1.25 -4.30 -1.96
CA GLU A 16 0.44 -5.06 -1.01
C GLU A 16 0.28 -4.33 0.33
N LYS A 17 1.34 -3.64 0.79
CA LYS A 17 1.30 -2.79 1.99
C LYS A 17 0.35 -1.61 1.80
N TYR A 18 0.48 -0.88 0.69
CA TYR A 18 -0.42 0.21 0.29
C TYR A 18 -1.88 -0.25 0.32
N LYS A 19 -2.18 -1.37 -0.35
CA LYS A 19 -3.54 -1.90 -0.44
C LYS A 19 -4.12 -2.22 0.94
N LYS A 20 -3.34 -2.85 1.83
CA LYS A 20 -3.75 -3.13 3.21
C LYS A 20 -3.98 -1.85 4.02
N THR A 21 -3.09 -0.87 3.91
CA THR A 21 -3.21 0.42 4.61
C THR A 21 -4.44 1.18 4.14
N MET A 22 -4.68 1.22 2.82
CA MET A 22 -5.84 1.87 2.21
C MET A 22 -7.15 1.20 2.63
N GLU A 23 -7.19 -0.14 2.64
CA GLU A 23 -8.37 -0.88 3.09
C GLU A 23 -8.65 -0.66 4.59
N ALA A 24 -7.59 -0.56 5.41
CA ALA A 24 -7.71 -0.20 6.81
C ALA A 24 -8.19 1.24 7.00
N ALA A 25 -7.69 2.19 6.20
CA ALA A 25 -8.15 3.59 6.22
C ALA A 25 -9.64 3.68 5.89
N TYR A 26 -10.08 2.96 4.85
CA TYR A 26 -11.48 2.92 4.42
C TYR A 26 -12.40 2.29 5.50
N LYS A 27 -11.94 1.23 6.18
CA LYS A 27 -12.69 0.66 7.30
C LYS A 27 -12.73 1.58 8.51
N LEU A 28 -11.66 2.34 8.75
CA LEU A 28 -11.59 3.31 9.84
C LEU A 28 -12.40 4.57 9.55
N GLN A 29 -12.64 4.94 8.29
CA GLN A 29 -13.35 6.19 7.97
C GLN A 29 -14.75 6.26 8.61
N SER A 30 -15.41 5.11 8.78
CA SER A 30 -16.74 5.00 9.38
C SER A 30 -16.71 4.92 10.91
N ILE A 31 -15.53 4.73 11.51
CA ILE A 31 -15.33 4.54 12.95
C ILE A 31 -14.61 5.75 13.55
N ASN A 32 -13.47 6.13 12.98
CA ASN A 32 -12.63 7.24 13.41
C ASN A 32 -11.98 7.94 12.21
N ARG A 33 -12.47 9.16 11.90
CA ARG A 33 -11.97 9.97 10.80
C ARG A 33 -10.50 10.36 10.96
N THR A 34 -10.06 10.67 12.18
CA THR A 34 -8.68 11.09 12.45
C THR A 34 -7.66 9.98 12.19
N ASP A 35 -8.00 8.76 12.61
CA ASP A 35 -7.15 7.58 12.36
C ASP A 35 -7.18 7.19 10.88
N SER A 36 -8.33 7.35 10.22
CA SER A 36 -8.48 7.15 8.78
C SER A 36 -7.59 8.11 7.99
N ASP A 37 -7.65 9.42 8.29
CA ASP A 37 -6.84 10.45 7.64
C ASP A 37 -5.34 10.16 7.80
N SER A 38 -4.92 9.70 8.98
CA SER A 38 -3.54 9.30 9.25
C SER A 38 -3.11 8.10 8.39
N LYS A 39 -3.99 7.10 8.22
CA LYS A 39 -3.73 5.92 7.38
C LYS A 39 -3.74 6.26 5.89
N TYR A 40 -4.59 7.19 5.44
CA TYR A 40 -4.56 7.69 4.07
C TYR A 40 -3.23 8.37 3.76
N LYS A 41 -2.73 9.20 4.68
CA LYS A 41 -1.40 9.80 4.53
C LYS A 41 -0.29 8.75 4.45
N GLU A 42 -0.35 7.72 5.30
CA GLU A 42 0.60 6.61 5.27
C GLU A 42 0.53 5.82 3.95
N ALA A 43 -0.67 5.66 3.37
CA ALA A 43 -0.83 5.06 2.05
C ALA A 43 -0.23 5.93 0.94
N ASP A 44 -0.43 7.25 0.96
CA ASP A 44 0.17 8.18 0.01
C ASP A 44 1.70 8.15 0.04
N ASP A 45 2.29 8.06 1.23
CA ASP A 45 3.74 7.97 1.38
C ASP A 45 4.29 6.64 0.82
N ILE A 46 3.57 5.52 1.01
CA ILE A 46 3.91 4.24 0.37
C ILE A 46 3.78 4.34 -1.16
N LEU A 47 2.78 5.05 -1.68
CA LEU A 47 2.60 5.26 -3.12
C LEU A 47 3.81 5.98 -3.72
N LYS A 48 4.28 7.05 -3.05
CA LYS A 48 5.50 7.77 -3.46
C LYS A 48 6.74 6.89 -3.45
N GLU A 49 6.87 6.00 -2.46
CA GLU A 49 7.98 5.02 -2.43
C GLU A 49 7.93 4.06 -3.63
N ILE A 50 6.73 3.60 -4.00
CA ILE A 50 6.52 2.75 -5.19
C ILE A 50 6.89 3.51 -6.46
N GLU A 51 6.40 4.74 -6.63
CA GLU A 51 6.72 5.60 -7.78
C GLU A 51 8.22 5.87 -7.88
N ALA A 52 8.88 6.14 -6.74
CA ALA A 52 10.33 6.36 -6.71
C ALA A 52 11.14 5.10 -7.05
N LEU A 53 10.63 3.91 -6.73
CA LEU A 53 11.22 2.63 -7.15
C LEU A 53 11.03 2.38 -8.65
N GLN A 54 9.82 2.64 -9.16
CA GLN A 54 9.51 2.51 -10.58
C GLN A 54 10.32 3.49 -11.43
N ALA A 55 10.50 4.73 -10.96
CA ALA A 55 11.28 5.76 -11.65
C ALA A 55 12.80 5.47 -11.65
N LYS A 56 13.28 4.61 -10.76
CA LYS A 56 14.70 4.17 -10.69
C LYS A 56 14.97 2.89 -11.48
N SER A 57 13.94 2.27 -12.05
CA SER A 57 14.01 0.96 -12.74
C SER A 57 14.16 1.09 -14.25
#